data_AF-A0A831LZW2-F1
#
_entry.id   AF-A0A831LZW2-F1
#
_cell.length_a   1.000
_cell.length_b   1.000
_cell.length_c   1.000
_cell.angle_alpha   90.00
_cell.angle_beta   90.00
_cell.angle_gamma   90.00
#
_symmetry.space_group_name_H-M   'P 1'
#
loop_
_entity.id
_entity.type
_entity.pdbx_description
1 polymer ?
#
loop_
_entity_poly.entity_id
_entity_poly.type
_entity_poly.pdbx_seq_one_letter_code
_entity_poly.pdbx_strand_id
1 'polypeptide(L)'
;HVIENSENLGGTGGFNTGLRYAFAQPEGKYDYLWLLDNDVQVHRNALTELVTLLETEPDAAVAGSTMMQLTTPWRINEMGAFVDLHRGRLLLNRHREDVPGLEGKTLEELHNMDIDLSDNLEDCRPSMDVEYIAAASLLIRSRIAREAGLWDDYFIHYDDVEWCLRIARMGHRILVSACSLIWHLPAEYKVPTWILYYDNRNVQYLLEKHAPENVRGLRRWIRKKSLYYMLLGKNDLARLHLEALEDYRQRKTGKKDIVLDGCYFPPAHVQELLHNDGVRRVLIPWTVDLVKSGLHDIVAAAMKKRSDLRVDCLVAPPFVEDGMKCLLDGTDSVQVSAGKGRRWFNYVKMYNHYDLVFQSDYQPILPLNLAAEKILYVNYEGVSLRHRPTTKNIVRSIRSIGANGAVMAVNGKI
;
A
#
# COMPACT_ATOMS: atom_id res chain seq x y z
N HIS A 1 -11.48 -13.30 27.54
CA HIS A 1 -12.43 -12.17 27.62
C HIS A 1 -12.55 -11.60 26.21
N VAL A 2 -13.76 -11.35 25.72
CA VAL A 2 -13.99 -10.77 24.38
C VAL A 2 -14.72 -9.45 24.58
N ILE A 3 -14.25 -8.39 23.91
CA ILE A 3 -14.85 -7.06 23.93
C ILE A 3 -15.27 -6.74 22.51
N GLU A 4 -16.56 -6.50 22.31
CA GLU A 4 -17.16 -6.26 21.01
C GLU A 4 -17.58 -4.80 20.88
N ASN A 5 -17.18 -4.17 19.77
CA ASN A 5 -17.65 -2.84 19.42
C ASN A 5 -19.01 -2.92 18.72
N SER A 6 -19.91 -1.98 19.02
CA SER A 6 -21.24 -1.92 18.40
C SER A 6 -21.20 -1.59 16.91
N GLU A 7 -20.08 -1.06 16.42
CA GLU A 7 -19.87 -0.71 15.02
C GLU A 7 -18.41 -0.96 14.61
N ASN A 8 -18.16 -0.95 13.30
CA ASN A 8 -16.80 -1.06 12.76
C ASN A 8 -16.05 0.27 12.93
N LEU A 9 -15.12 0.30 13.86
CA LEU A 9 -14.23 1.43 14.15
C LEU A 9 -12.84 1.29 13.50
N GLY A 10 -12.67 0.30 12.64
CA GLY A 10 -11.40 -0.02 11.98
C GLY A 10 -10.34 -0.56 12.95
N GLY A 11 -9.11 -0.74 12.45
CA GLY A 11 -7.98 -1.23 13.24
C GLY A 11 -7.69 -0.33 14.44
N THR A 12 -7.64 0.99 14.22
CA THR A 12 -7.43 1.98 15.27
C THR A 12 -8.43 1.81 16.42
N GLY A 13 -9.73 1.70 16.09
CA GLY A 13 -10.78 1.57 17.07
C GLY A 13 -10.74 0.24 17.81
N GLY A 14 -10.40 -0.85 17.13
CA GLY A 14 -10.16 -2.16 17.74
C GLY A 14 -9.06 -2.11 18.80
N PHE A 15 -7.88 -1.61 18.44
CA PHE A 15 -6.75 -1.45 19.38
C PHE A 15 -7.09 -0.50 20.52
N ASN A 16 -7.69 0.66 20.23
CA ASN A 16 -8.12 1.60 21.26
C ASN A 16 -9.14 1.01 22.24
N THR A 17 -9.99 0.08 21.79
CA THR A 17 -10.95 -0.62 22.67
C THR A 17 -10.22 -1.52 23.66
N GLY A 18 -9.25 -2.31 23.18
CA GLY A 18 -8.39 -3.13 24.04
C GLY A 18 -7.54 -2.30 25.00
N LEU A 19 -6.93 -1.22 24.51
CA LEU A 19 -6.13 -0.30 25.31
C LEU A 19 -6.95 0.37 26.41
N ARG A 20 -8.16 0.87 26.10
CA ARG A 20 -9.08 1.42 27.12
C ARG A 20 -9.38 0.43 28.22
N TYR A 21 -9.67 -0.81 27.85
CA TYR A 21 -9.91 -1.87 28.83
C TYR A 21 -8.69 -2.12 29.71
N ALA A 22 -7.50 -2.22 29.10
CA ALA A 22 -6.24 -2.41 29.82
C ALA A 22 -5.94 -1.23 30.76
N PHE A 23 -6.19 0.00 30.33
CA PHE A 23 -6.00 1.21 31.13
C PHE A 23 -7.01 1.34 32.27
N ALA A 24 -8.21 0.77 32.13
CA ALA A 24 -9.19 0.73 33.21
C ALA A 24 -8.86 -0.28 34.31
N GLN A 25 -7.92 -1.19 34.08
CA GLN A 25 -7.47 -2.13 35.12
C GLN A 25 -6.59 -1.43 36.17
N PRO A 26 -6.51 -1.98 37.40
CA PRO A 26 -5.55 -1.52 38.40
C PRO A 26 -4.13 -1.41 37.84
N GLU A 27 -3.43 -0.36 38.24
CA GLU A 27 -2.02 -0.18 37.89
C GLU A 27 -1.20 -1.39 38.39
N GLY A 28 -0.26 -1.87 37.57
CA GLY A 28 0.52 -3.07 37.87
C GLY A 28 -0.18 -4.41 37.58
N LYS A 29 -1.44 -4.44 37.11
CA LYS A 29 -2.06 -5.70 36.68
C LYS A 29 -1.38 -6.33 35.46
N TYR A 30 -0.92 -5.49 34.54
CA TYR A 30 -0.21 -5.89 33.33
C TYR A 30 1.08 -5.09 33.26
N ASP A 31 2.23 -5.75 33.15
CA ASP A 31 3.53 -5.09 32.96
C ASP A 31 3.72 -4.63 31.51
N TYR A 32 3.18 -5.41 30.57
CA TYR A 32 3.25 -5.18 29.14
C TYR A 32 1.87 -5.30 28.48
N LEU A 33 1.68 -4.56 27.39
CA LEU A 33 0.56 -4.72 26.46
C LEU A 33 1.12 -5.15 25.11
N TRP A 34 0.65 -6.28 24.58
CA TRP A 34 1.03 -6.76 23.26
C TRP A 34 -0.11 -6.52 22.28
N LEU A 35 0.12 -5.62 21.33
CA LEU A 35 -0.77 -5.38 20.22
C LEU A 35 -0.39 -6.38 19.12
N LEU A 36 -1.39 -7.12 18.67
CA LEU A 36 -1.24 -8.23 17.74
C LEU A 36 -2.43 -8.26 16.78
N ASP A 37 -2.16 -8.40 15.49
CA ASP A 37 -3.21 -8.63 14.50
C ASP A 37 -3.77 -10.05 14.59
N ASN A 38 -4.94 -10.30 14.01
CA ASN A 38 -5.60 -11.61 14.08
C ASN A 38 -5.24 -12.54 12.91
N ASP A 39 -4.63 -12.01 11.85
CA ASP A 39 -4.20 -12.72 10.65
C ASP A 39 -2.67 -12.88 10.54
N VAL A 40 -1.97 -12.73 11.68
CA VAL A 40 -0.55 -13.08 11.81
C VAL A 40 -0.38 -14.53 12.27
N GLN A 41 0.69 -15.16 11.79
CA GLN A 41 1.22 -16.39 12.39
C GLN A 41 2.41 -16.01 13.26
N VAL A 42 2.35 -16.32 14.55
CA VAL A 42 3.32 -15.86 15.54
C VAL A 42 4.36 -16.94 15.80
N HIS A 43 5.65 -16.60 15.78
CA HIS A 43 6.69 -17.56 16.17
C HIS A 43 6.56 -17.97 17.64
N ARG A 44 6.84 -19.23 18.00
CA ARG A 44 6.68 -19.74 19.37
C ARG A 44 7.45 -18.94 20.43
N ASN A 45 8.59 -18.36 20.07
CA ASN A 45 9.43 -17.57 20.98
C ASN A 45 9.12 -16.07 20.93
N ALA A 46 8.25 -15.61 20.01
CA ALA A 46 8.10 -14.19 19.69
C ALA A 46 7.84 -13.31 20.93
N LEU A 47 6.89 -13.68 21.79
CA LEU A 47 6.57 -12.91 22.99
C LEU A 47 7.74 -12.90 23.99
N THR A 48 8.34 -14.07 24.23
CA THR A 48 9.47 -14.23 25.16
C THR A 48 10.65 -13.35 24.74
N GLU A 49 10.95 -13.30 23.45
CA GLU A 49 12.02 -12.45 22.90
C GLU A 49 11.70 -10.95 23.09
N LEU A 50 10.47 -10.52 22.84
CA LEU A 50 10.09 -9.10 23.03
C LEU A 50 10.13 -8.67 24.49
N VAL A 51 9.66 -9.53 25.40
CA VAL A 51 9.74 -9.27 26.85
C VAL A 51 11.20 -9.20 27.27
N THR A 52 12.03 -10.18 26.87
CA THR A 52 13.46 -10.22 27.19
C THR A 52 14.20 -8.97 26.70
N LEU A 53 13.88 -8.52 25.48
CA LEU A 53 14.44 -7.30 24.92
C LEU A 53 14.07 -6.08 25.77
N LEU A 54 12.80 -5.91 26.17
CA LEU A 54 12.41 -4.81 27.04
C LEU A 54 13.02 -4.96 28.44
N GLU A 55 13.12 -6.14 29.04
CA GLU A 55 13.81 -6.29 30.33
C GLU A 55 15.30 -5.91 30.27
N THR A 56 15.95 -6.16 29.13
CA THR A 56 17.39 -5.87 28.93
C THR A 56 17.65 -4.41 28.57
N GLU A 57 16.72 -3.75 27.88
CA GLU A 57 16.82 -2.36 27.43
C GLU A 57 15.81 -1.48 28.20
N PRO A 58 16.14 -1.02 29.42
CA PRO A 58 15.20 -0.30 30.29
C PRO A 58 14.79 1.08 29.76
N ASP A 59 15.58 1.66 28.85
CA ASP A 59 15.29 2.93 28.16
C ASP A 59 14.37 2.76 26.93
N ALA A 60 14.18 1.53 26.45
CA ALA A 60 13.20 1.20 25.43
C ALA A 60 11.80 1.03 26.03
N ALA A 61 10.81 1.63 25.36
CA ALA A 61 9.41 1.47 25.73
C ALA A 61 8.67 0.45 24.87
N VAL A 62 9.10 0.29 23.62
CA VAL A 62 8.44 -0.53 22.61
C VAL A 62 9.44 -1.50 22.00
N ALA A 63 9.02 -2.76 21.87
CA ALA A 63 9.72 -3.80 21.14
C ALA A 63 8.75 -4.42 20.10
N GLY A 64 9.19 -4.53 18.86
CA GLY A 64 8.42 -5.15 17.79
C GLY A 64 9.06 -6.41 17.22
N SER A 65 8.23 -7.33 16.74
CA SER A 65 8.71 -8.48 15.98
C SER A 65 9.14 -8.05 14.58
N THR A 66 10.13 -8.74 14.00
CA THR A 66 10.37 -8.70 12.56
C THR A 66 9.21 -9.39 11.84
N MET A 67 8.63 -8.72 10.86
CA MET A 67 7.55 -9.24 10.05
C MET A 67 8.09 -9.91 8.79
N MET A 68 7.82 -11.19 8.65
CA MET A 68 8.11 -12.03 7.49
C MET A 68 6.88 -12.16 6.59
N GLN A 69 7.08 -12.53 5.32
CA GLN A 69 5.97 -12.70 4.36
C GLN A 69 5.34 -14.09 4.45
N LEU A 70 4.01 -14.19 4.57
CA LEU A 70 3.32 -15.50 4.56
C LEU A 70 3.51 -16.27 3.23
N THR A 71 3.58 -15.59 2.10
CA THR A 71 3.72 -16.22 0.77
C THR A 71 5.17 -16.61 0.44
N THR A 72 6.14 -16.06 1.15
CA THR A 72 7.57 -16.37 0.99
C THR A 72 8.19 -16.32 2.39
N PRO A 73 8.02 -17.38 3.20
CA PRO A 73 8.27 -17.34 4.65
C PRO A 73 9.70 -16.98 5.10
N TRP A 74 10.68 -17.08 4.21
CA TRP A 74 12.07 -16.68 4.44
C TRP A 74 12.39 -15.24 4.00
N ARG A 75 11.41 -14.48 3.54
CA ARG A 75 11.56 -13.08 3.12
C ARG A 75 11.03 -12.12 4.17
N ILE A 76 11.81 -11.10 4.49
CA ILE A 76 11.40 -10.01 5.37
C ILE A 76 10.37 -9.14 4.65
N ASN A 77 9.21 -8.94 5.27
CA ASN A 77 8.29 -7.86 4.90
C ASN A 77 8.78 -6.53 5.49
N GLU A 78 9.04 -6.47 6.79
CA GLU A 78 9.66 -5.31 7.44
C GLU A 78 10.34 -5.71 8.75
N MET A 79 11.48 -5.08 9.02
CA MET A 79 12.19 -5.19 10.30
C MET A 79 12.11 -3.84 11.02
N GLY A 80 10.89 -3.42 11.32
CA GLY A 80 10.55 -2.05 11.69
C GLY A 80 10.72 -1.07 10.52
N ALA A 81 10.55 0.22 10.80
CA ALA A 81 10.77 1.26 9.79
C ALA A 81 11.23 2.59 10.39
N PHE A 82 11.72 3.46 9.50
CA PHE A 82 11.97 4.88 9.76
C PHE A 82 10.88 5.74 9.12
N VAL A 83 10.73 6.97 9.57
CA VAL A 83 9.70 7.90 9.08
C VAL A 83 10.36 9.07 8.35
N ASP A 84 10.21 9.12 7.02
CA ASP A 84 10.53 10.32 6.22
C ASP A 84 9.49 11.42 6.51
N LEU A 85 9.75 12.24 7.52
CA LEU A 85 8.90 13.37 7.91
C LEU A 85 8.83 14.49 6.85
N HIS A 86 9.70 14.49 5.84
CA HIS A 86 9.55 15.42 4.72
C HIS A 86 8.33 15.08 3.85
N ARG A 87 7.97 13.79 3.78
CA ARG A 87 6.86 13.30 2.95
C ARG A 87 5.79 12.53 3.71
N GLY A 88 6.00 12.25 4.99
CA GLY A 88 5.15 11.40 5.83
C GLY A 88 5.11 9.96 5.34
N ARG A 89 6.27 9.38 4.98
CA ARG A 89 6.36 8.03 4.43
C ARG A 89 7.18 7.12 5.34
N LEU A 90 6.82 5.84 5.36
CA LEU A 90 7.64 4.82 5.97
C LEU A 90 8.79 4.42 5.04
N LEU A 91 9.98 4.31 5.61
CA LEU A 91 11.17 3.74 5.02
C LEU A 91 11.39 2.39 5.70
N LEU A 92 10.82 1.34 5.08
CA LEU A 92 10.81 -0.01 5.64
C LEU A 92 12.24 -0.55 5.72
N ASN A 93 12.64 -0.99 6.92
CA ASN A 93 13.96 -1.52 7.16
C ASN A 93 14.04 -2.97 6.65
N ARG A 94 15.11 -3.30 5.91
CA ARG A 94 15.36 -4.64 5.33
C ARG A 94 14.18 -5.20 4.50
N HIS A 95 13.43 -4.31 3.84
CA HIS A 95 12.23 -4.67 3.08
C HIS A 95 12.56 -5.58 1.89
N ARG A 96 11.88 -6.73 1.81
CA ARG A 96 12.01 -7.75 0.75
C ARG A 96 13.36 -8.44 0.69
N GLU A 97 14.11 -8.39 1.78
CA GLU A 97 15.37 -9.11 1.88
C GLU A 97 15.08 -10.59 2.18
N ASP A 98 15.64 -11.48 1.36
CA ASP A 98 15.62 -12.92 1.63
C ASP A 98 16.67 -13.22 2.70
N VAL A 99 16.31 -14.06 3.67
CA VAL A 99 17.21 -14.45 4.76
C VAL A 99 18.03 -15.68 4.33
N PRO A 100 19.37 -15.55 4.17
CA PRO A 100 20.22 -16.65 3.77
C PRO A 100 20.13 -17.85 4.71
N GLY A 101 19.96 -19.04 4.13
CA GLY A 101 19.86 -20.31 4.86
C GLY A 101 18.43 -20.71 5.26
N LEU A 102 17.45 -19.83 5.04
CA LEU A 102 16.04 -20.12 5.28
C LEU A 102 15.27 -20.43 3.99
N GLU A 103 15.88 -20.27 2.81
CA GLU A 103 15.21 -20.42 1.53
C GLU A 103 14.60 -21.81 1.33
N GLY A 104 13.37 -21.84 0.81
CA GLY A 104 12.65 -23.07 0.51
C GLY A 104 12.02 -23.75 1.73
N LYS A 105 12.29 -23.29 2.96
CA LYS A 105 11.66 -23.82 4.17
C LYS A 105 10.19 -23.43 4.23
N THR A 106 9.37 -24.38 4.65
CA THR A 106 7.95 -24.18 4.93
C THR A 106 7.75 -23.34 6.20
N LEU A 107 6.57 -22.75 6.34
CA LEU A 107 6.19 -22.02 7.55
C LEU A 107 6.24 -22.92 8.80
N GLU A 108 5.85 -24.18 8.68
CA GLU A 108 5.89 -25.15 9.79
C GLU A 108 7.32 -25.47 10.24
N GLU A 109 8.25 -25.65 9.30
CA GLU A 109 9.66 -25.84 9.63
C GLU A 109 10.24 -24.61 10.33
N LEU A 110 9.99 -23.41 9.78
CA LEU A 110 10.48 -22.16 10.38
C LEU A 110 9.89 -21.90 11.76
N HIS A 111 8.60 -22.19 11.97
CA HIS A 111 7.96 -22.06 13.27
C HIS A 111 8.60 -22.97 14.34
N ASN A 112 9.27 -24.05 13.90
CA ASN A 112 9.91 -25.01 14.78
C ASN A 112 11.42 -24.80 14.97
N MET A 113 12.02 -23.82 14.30
CA MET A 113 13.44 -23.50 14.42
C MET A 113 13.68 -22.43 15.48
N ASP A 114 14.84 -22.46 16.13
CA ASP A 114 15.32 -21.28 16.85
C ASP A 114 16.02 -20.39 15.82
N ILE A 115 15.43 -19.23 15.55
CA ILE A 115 15.87 -18.31 14.50
C ILE A 115 16.31 -17.00 15.15
N ASP A 116 17.57 -16.64 14.93
CA ASP A 116 18.08 -15.29 15.14
C ASP A 116 18.52 -14.75 13.78
N LEU A 117 17.78 -13.76 13.26
CA LEU A 117 18.10 -13.19 11.94
C LEU A 117 19.46 -12.48 11.92
N SER A 118 20.01 -12.09 13.07
CA SER A 118 21.33 -11.45 13.13
C SER A 118 22.48 -12.41 12.84
N ASP A 119 22.27 -13.72 13.00
CA ASP A 119 23.25 -14.74 12.59
C ASP A 119 23.28 -14.96 11.07
N ASN A 120 22.22 -14.57 10.36
CA ASN A 120 22.05 -14.82 8.93
C ASN A 120 22.22 -13.59 8.04
N LEU A 121 22.15 -12.39 8.62
CA LEU A 121 22.08 -11.14 7.87
C LEU A 121 23.28 -10.24 8.19
N GLU A 122 23.96 -9.77 7.14
CA GLU A 122 25.09 -8.83 7.28
C GLU A 122 24.62 -7.51 7.91
N ASP A 123 25.42 -6.94 8.82
CA ASP A 123 25.09 -5.71 9.56
C ASP A 123 23.76 -5.75 10.32
N CYS A 124 23.22 -6.93 10.60
CA CYS A 124 22.06 -7.12 11.45
C CYS A 124 22.51 -7.37 12.90
N ARG A 125 21.83 -6.74 13.85
CA ARG A 125 22.05 -6.94 15.29
C ARG A 125 20.81 -7.62 15.90
N PRO A 126 20.95 -8.31 17.05
CA PRO A 126 19.81 -8.94 17.73
C PRO A 126 18.64 -7.98 18.01
N SER A 127 18.95 -6.70 18.22
CA SER A 127 17.99 -5.60 18.25
C SER A 127 18.52 -4.35 17.54
N MET A 128 17.60 -3.54 17.01
CA MET A 128 17.93 -2.29 16.31
C MET A 128 16.95 -1.17 16.67
N ASP A 129 17.46 0.05 16.78
CA ASP A 129 16.65 1.26 16.89
C ASP A 129 15.92 1.56 15.58
N VAL A 130 14.63 1.83 15.72
CA VAL A 130 13.73 2.23 14.63
C VAL A 130 12.84 3.38 15.09
N GLU A 131 12.02 3.94 14.21
CA GLU A 131 11.05 4.98 14.58
C GLU A 131 9.60 4.46 14.57
N TYR A 132 9.39 3.26 14.03
CA TYR A 132 8.09 2.64 13.83
C TYR A 132 8.17 1.12 13.95
N ILE A 133 7.15 0.56 14.59
CA ILE A 133 6.80 -0.86 14.61
C ILE A 133 5.33 -0.98 14.22
N ALA A 134 5.00 -1.87 13.28
CA ALA A 134 3.60 -2.17 12.98
C ALA A 134 2.89 -2.80 14.18
N ALA A 135 1.65 -2.39 14.43
CA ALA A 135 0.83 -2.98 15.48
C ALA A 135 0.46 -4.46 15.29
N ALA A 136 0.82 -5.04 14.14
CA ALA A 136 0.73 -6.47 13.88
C ALA A 136 1.50 -7.32 14.91
N SER A 137 2.58 -6.79 15.51
CA SER A 137 3.22 -7.33 16.73
C SER A 137 4.07 -6.25 17.40
N LEU A 138 3.44 -5.48 18.28
CA LEU A 138 4.05 -4.39 19.03
C LEU A 138 3.84 -4.61 20.53
N LEU A 139 4.92 -4.91 21.25
CA LEU A 139 4.92 -4.99 22.71
C LEU A 139 5.33 -3.65 23.30
N ILE A 140 4.57 -3.15 24.27
CA ILE A 140 4.86 -1.89 24.96
C ILE A 140 4.72 -2.05 26.47
N ARG A 141 5.55 -1.35 27.23
CA ARG A 141 5.38 -1.22 28.68
C ARG A 141 4.04 -0.57 29.03
N SER A 142 3.23 -1.22 29.85
CA SER A 142 1.89 -0.75 30.20
C SER A 142 1.88 0.66 30.79
N ARG A 143 2.89 1.00 31.60
CA ARG A 143 3.04 2.34 32.17
C ARG A 143 3.21 3.40 31.06
N ILE A 144 4.13 3.16 30.14
CA ILE A 144 4.40 4.10 29.05
C ILE A 144 3.21 4.18 28.09
N ALA A 145 2.51 3.07 27.84
CA ALA A 145 1.28 3.08 27.06
C ALA A 145 0.20 4.00 27.68
N ARG A 146 0.03 3.95 29.02
CA ARG A 146 -0.90 4.83 29.74
C ARG A 146 -0.49 6.30 29.66
N GLU A 147 0.80 6.59 29.81
CA GLU A 147 1.35 7.95 29.70
C GLU A 147 1.21 8.51 28.28
N ALA A 148 1.49 7.69 27.26
CA ALA A 148 1.29 8.05 25.86
C ALA A 148 -0.19 8.26 25.53
N GLY A 149 -1.08 7.52 26.18
CA GLY A 149 -2.52 7.56 25.97
C GLY A 149 -2.96 6.80 24.71
N LEU A 150 -4.26 6.90 24.40
CA LEU A 150 -4.85 6.23 23.25
C LEU A 150 -4.35 6.79 21.91
N TRP A 151 -4.55 6.02 20.85
CA TRP A 151 -4.28 6.45 19.48
C TRP A 151 -5.30 7.48 19.01
N ASP A 152 -4.89 8.35 18.10
CA ASP A 152 -5.84 9.21 17.39
C ASP A 152 -6.85 8.36 16.63
N ASP A 153 -8.08 8.86 16.49
CA ASP A 153 -9.16 8.16 15.79
C ASP A 153 -8.96 8.14 14.27
N TYR A 154 -8.07 7.30 13.74
CA TYR A 154 -7.74 7.28 12.31
C TYR A 154 -8.51 6.29 11.46
N PHE A 155 -9.32 5.43 12.09
CA PHE A 155 -9.94 4.22 11.52
C PHE A 155 -8.90 3.17 11.07
N ILE A 156 -7.95 3.54 10.23
CA ILE A 156 -6.84 2.68 9.80
C ILE A 156 -5.63 3.51 9.37
N HIS A 157 -4.43 2.96 9.56
CA HIS A 157 -3.13 3.49 9.13
C HIS A 157 -2.71 4.81 9.79
N TYR A 158 -1.40 4.93 10.02
CA TYR A 158 -0.70 6.05 10.66
C TYR A 158 -1.00 6.23 12.16
N ASP A 159 -1.83 5.38 12.74
CA ASP A 159 -2.16 5.35 14.15
C ASP A 159 -0.99 4.81 14.98
N ASP A 160 -0.47 3.65 14.60
CA ASP A 160 0.76 3.08 15.15
C ASP A 160 2.00 3.95 14.87
N VAL A 161 2.11 4.52 13.66
CA VAL A 161 3.18 5.49 13.30
C VAL A 161 3.17 6.71 14.21
N GLU A 162 2.01 7.35 14.39
CA GLU A 162 1.89 8.50 15.28
C GLU A 162 2.22 8.12 16.72
N TRP A 163 1.77 6.95 17.16
CA TRP A 163 2.00 6.50 18.53
C TRP A 163 3.46 6.24 18.83
N CYS A 164 4.18 5.54 17.95
CA CYS A 164 5.63 5.34 18.09
C CYS A 164 6.39 6.67 18.11
N LEU A 165 6.07 7.62 17.22
CA LEU A 165 6.73 8.94 17.23
C LEU A 165 6.39 9.77 18.47
N ARG A 166 5.16 9.65 19.00
CA ARG A 166 4.74 10.29 20.25
C ARG A 166 5.50 9.70 21.43
N ILE A 167 5.64 8.38 21.52
CA ILE A 167 6.43 7.68 22.54
C ILE A 167 7.91 8.07 22.45
N ALA A 168 8.47 8.15 21.24
CA ALA A 168 9.85 8.57 21.05
C ALA A 168 10.10 9.99 21.57
N ARG A 169 9.15 10.91 21.39
CA ARG A 169 9.22 12.28 21.94
C ARG A 169 9.12 12.36 23.45
N MET A 170 8.61 11.32 24.10
CA MET A 170 8.66 11.19 25.56
C MET A 170 10.05 10.76 26.05
N GLY A 171 11.01 10.51 25.15
CA GLY A 171 12.39 10.16 25.46
C GLY A 171 12.66 8.65 25.47
N HIS A 172 11.75 7.84 24.93
CA HIS A 172 11.89 6.39 24.90
C HIS A 172 12.35 5.87 23.54
N ARG A 173 13.15 4.81 23.55
CA ARG A 173 13.54 4.10 22.32
C ARG A 173 12.44 3.16 21.84
N ILE A 174 12.42 2.95 20.53
CA ILE A 174 11.56 1.99 19.83
C ILE A 174 12.49 0.99 19.16
N LEU A 175 12.35 -0.29 19.51
CA LEU A 175 13.25 -1.34 19.04
C LEU A 175 12.50 -2.38 18.20
N VAL A 176 13.21 -2.93 17.22
CA VAL A 176 12.83 -4.19 16.55
C VAL A 176 13.75 -5.31 17.02
N SER A 177 13.22 -6.53 17.16
CA SER A 177 13.97 -7.74 17.48
C SER A 177 14.22 -8.61 16.24
N ALA A 178 15.46 -9.09 16.08
CA ALA A 178 15.86 -10.08 15.08
C ALA A 178 15.45 -11.52 15.46
N CYS A 179 15.11 -11.76 16.72
CA CYS A 179 14.79 -13.07 17.27
C CYS A 179 13.27 -13.28 17.41
N SER A 180 12.49 -12.19 17.48
CA SER A 180 11.03 -12.24 17.52
C SER A 180 10.45 -12.12 16.13
N LEU A 181 9.80 -13.19 15.64
CA LEU A 181 9.25 -13.25 14.27
C LEU A 181 7.73 -13.40 14.26
N ILE A 182 7.09 -12.74 13.30
CA ILE A 182 5.72 -13.02 12.87
C ILE A 182 5.68 -13.17 11.36
N TRP A 183 4.69 -13.91 10.83
CA TRP A 183 4.40 -13.96 9.40
C TRP A 183 3.05 -13.33 9.12
N HIS A 184 2.99 -12.42 8.14
CA HIS A 184 1.78 -11.73 7.73
C HIS A 184 1.66 -11.68 6.19
N LEU A 185 0.44 -11.49 5.67
CA LEU A 185 0.22 -11.34 4.23
C LEU A 185 0.85 -10.02 3.77
N PRO A 186 1.76 -10.03 2.79
CA PRO A 186 2.45 -8.80 2.42
C PRO A 186 1.48 -7.84 1.72
N ALA A 187 1.67 -6.55 1.99
CA ALA A 187 0.81 -5.48 1.45
C ALA A 187 0.91 -5.34 -0.08
N GLU A 188 1.91 -5.95 -0.71
CA GLU A 188 2.15 -5.90 -2.16
C GLU A 188 1.01 -6.52 -3.00
N TYR A 189 0.23 -7.43 -2.42
CA TYR A 189 -0.95 -7.98 -3.09
C TYR A 189 -2.14 -7.02 -3.07
N LYS A 190 -2.16 -6.07 -2.12
CA LYS A 190 -3.30 -5.17 -1.91
C LYS A 190 -3.22 -4.00 -2.89
N VAL A 191 -4.24 -3.85 -3.74
CA VAL A 191 -4.31 -2.67 -4.62
C VAL A 191 -4.76 -1.45 -3.81
N PRO A 192 -4.05 -0.31 -3.94
CA PRO A 192 -4.45 0.91 -3.26
C PRO A 192 -5.78 1.42 -3.81
N THR A 193 -6.85 1.25 -3.02
CA THR A 193 -8.23 1.64 -3.38
C THR A 193 -8.74 2.73 -2.43
N TRP A 194 -9.69 2.40 -1.57
CA TRP A 194 -10.27 3.30 -0.57
C TRP A 194 -9.27 3.67 0.52
N ILE A 195 -8.29 2.80 0.80
CA ILE A 195 -7.23 3.01 1.80
C ILE A 195 -6.45 4.31 1.53
N LEU A 196 -6.26 4.68 0.26
CA LEU A 196 -5.59 5.92 -0.11
C LEU A 196 -6.25 7.17 0.46
N TYR A 197 -7.57 7.15 0.71
CA TYR A 197 -8.23 8.25 1.39
C TYR A 197 -7.67 8.42 2.81
N TYR A 198 -7.61 7.32 3.57
CA TYR A 198 -7.12 7.32 4.95
C TYR A 198 -5.64 7.69 4.99
N ASP A 199 -4.81 7.10 4.13
CA ASP A 199 -3.38 7.45 4.05
C ASP A 199 -3.18 8.95 3.83
N ASN A 200 -3.85 9.51 2.83
CA ASN A 200 -3.74 10.94 2.49
C ASN A 200 -4.32 11.85 3.59
N ARG A 201 -5.33 11.41 4.33
CA ARG A 201 -5.92 12.18 5.42
C ARG A 201 -5.03 12.13 6.65
N ASN A 202 -4.68 10.93 7.11
CA ASN A 202 -4.04 10.67 8.38
C ASN A 202 -2.57 11.15 8.38
N VAL A 203 -1.87 11.02 7.25
CA VAL A 203 -0.51 11.57 7.11
C VAL A 203 -0.45 13.10 7.26
N GLN A 204 -1.54 13.81 6.97
CA GLN A 204 -1.60 15.25 7.23
C GLN A 204 -1.65 15.56 8.73
N TYR A 205 -2.37 14.77 9.53
CA TYR A 205 -2.39 14.90 10.99
C TYR A 205 -1.05 14.49 11.61
N LEU A 206 -0.45 13.40 11.12
CA LEU A 206 0.90 13.00 11.51
C LEU A 206 1.90 14.15 11.29
N LEU A 207 1.97 14.69 10.06
CA LEU A 207 2.91 15.77 9.76
C LEU A 207 2.55 17.06 10.50
N GLU A 208 1.29 17.38 10.74
CA GLU A 208 0.92 18.55 11.56
C GLU A 208 1.48 18.46 12.98
N LYS A 209 1.40 17.28 13.60
CA LYS A 209 1.97 17.03 14.93
C LYS A 209 3.49 16.96 14.90
N HIS A 210 4.06 16.33 13.87
CA HIS A 210 5.46 15.90 13.89
C HIS A 210 6.43 16.74 13.06
N ALA A 211 5.98 17.37 11.97
CA ALA A 211 6.78 18.18 11.06
C ALA A 211 5.89 19.16 10.24
N PRO A 212 5.26 20.15 10.91
CA PRO A 212 4.19 20.96 10.33
C PRO A 212 4.61 21.74 9.08
N GLU A 213 5.89 22.08 8.95
CA GLU A 213 6.47 22.76 7.79
C GLU A 213 6.32 21.95 6.48
N ASN A 214 6.25 20.62 6.57
CA ASN A 214 6.19 19.72 5.42
C ASN A 214 4.75 19.49 4.90
N VAL A 215 3.72 19.83 5.69
CA VAL A 215 2.30 19.64 5.34
C VAL A 215 1.95 20.32 4.01
N ARG A 216 2.49 21.51 3.74
CA ARG A 216 2.23 22.22 2.46
C ARG A 216 2.78 21.45 1.25
N GLY A 217 3.97 20.85 1.40
CA GLY A 217 4.60 20.02 0.37
C GLY A 217 3.75 18.78 0.07
N LEU A 218 3.34 18.07 1.12
CA LEU A 218 2.44 16.92 1.05
C LEU A 218 1.14 17.26 0.32
N ARG A 219 0.43 18.33 0.70
CA ARG A 219 -0.84 18.72 0.05
C ARG A 219 -0.69 18.98 -1.45
N ARG A 220 0.43 19.58 -1.88
CA ARG A 220 0.72 19.76 -3.32
C ARG A 220 0.93 18.40 -4.00
N TRP A 221 1.62 17.47 -3.35
CA TRP A 221 1.81 16.12 -3.87
C TRP A 221 0.48 15.35 -3.98
N ILE A 222 -0.39 15.41 -2.97
CA ILE A 222 -1.73 14.79 -2.99
C ILE A 222 -2.56 15.32 -4.18
N ARG A 223 -2.55 16.64 -4.43
CA ARG A 223 -3.21 17.25 -5.60
C ARG A 223 -2.63 16.75 -6.93
N LYS A 224 -1.30 16.62 -7.03
CA LYS A 224 -0.65 16.04 -8.22
C LYS A 224 -1.05 14.57 -8.42
N LYS A 225 -1.18 13.80 -7.34
CA LYS A 225 -1.64 12.40 -7.39
C LYS A 225 -3.12 12.29 -7.79
N SER A 226 -3.97 13.19 -7.30
CA SER A 226 -5.36 13.30 -7.78
C SER A 226 -5.41 13.52 -9.30
N LEU A 227 -4.61 14.46 -9.83
CA LEU A 227 -4.50 14.68 -11.28
C LEU A 227 -4.03 13.42 -12.01
N TYR A 228 -3.01 12.73 -11.48
CA TYR A 228 -2.49 11.48 -12.04
C TYR A 228 -3.58 10.39 -12.13
N TYR A 229 -4.33 10.12 -11.07
CA TYR A 229 -5.40 9.11 -11.09
C TYR A 229 -6.54 9.49 -12.03
N MET A 230 -6.87 10.76 -12.13
CA MET A 230 -7.83 11.23 -13.12
C MET A 230 -7.31 11.00 -14.55
N LEU A 231 -6.03 11.28 -14.82
CA LEU A 231 -5.44 11.02 -16.14
C LEU A 231 -5.41 9.52 -16.48
N LEU A 232 -5.47 8.63 -15.49
CA LEU A 232 -5.67 7.19 -15.66
C LEU A 232 -7.15 6.80 -15.84
N GLY A 233 -8.11 7.73 -15.73
CA GLY A 233 -9.54 7.41 -15.76
C GLY A 233 -10.07 6.84 -14.43
N LYS A 234 -9.27 6.85 -13.36
CA LYS A 234 -9.64 6.44 -12.00
C LYS A 234 -10.18 7.62 -11.20
N ASN A 235 -11.35 8.11 -11.62
CA ASN A 235 -11.95 9.34 -11.08
C ASN A 235 -12.34 9.22 -9.60
N ASP A 236 -12.75 8.02 -9.17
CA ASP A 236 -12.99 7.66 -7.77
C ASP A 236 -11.75 7.89 -6.91
N LEU A 237 -10.61 7.33 -7.30
CA LEU A 237 -9.35 7.53 -6.56
C LEU A 237 -8.90 8.99 -6.59
N ALA A 238 -9.06 9.67 -7.72
CA ALA A 238 -8.77 11.10 -7.83
C ALA A 238 -9.62 11.94 -6.86
N ARG A 239 -10.91 11.61 -6.74
CA ARG A 239 -11.86 12.22 -5.81
C ARG A 239 -11.45 11.96 -4.35
N LEU A 240 -11.12 10.73 -3.99
CA LEU A 240 -10.69 10.37 -2.64
C LEU A 240 -9.46 11.15 -2.15
N HIS A 241 -8.50 11.45 -3.02
CA HIS A 241 -7.36 12.31 -2.67
C HIS A 241 -7.80 13.73 -2.29
N LEU A 242 -8.76 14.30 -3.02
CA LEU A 242 -9.26 15.65 -2.75
C LEU A 242 -10.17 15.69 -1.52
N GLU A 243 -11.00 14.67 -1.35
CA GLU A 243 -11.84 14.51 -0.17
C GLU A 243 -10.99 14.36 1.09
N ALA A 244 -9.88 13.61 1.06
CA ALA A 244 -8.94 13.50 2.19
C ALA A 244 -8.34 14.85 2.59
N LEU A 245 -8.04 15.73 1.63
CA LEU A 245 -7.59 17.09 1.90
C LEU A 245 -8.67 17.96 2.56
N GLU A 246 -9.93 17.75 2.18
CA GLU A 246 -11.06 18.55 2.68
C GLU A 246 -11.50 18.08 4.07
N ASP A 247 -11.63 16.77 4.26
CA ASP A 247 -12.02 16.20 5.55
C ASP A 247 -10.96 16.49 6.63
N TYR A 248 -9.67 16.49 6.29
CA TYR A 248 -8.62 16.99 7.18
C TYR A 248 -8.84 18.46 7.57
N ARG A 249 -9.19 19.35 6.63
CA ARG A 249 -9.45 20.78 6.94
C ARG A 249 -10.64 20.96 7.86
N GLN A 250 -11.65 20.11 7.69
CA GLN A 250 -12.85 20.07 8.52
C GLN A 250 -12.62 19.31 9.83
N ARG A 251 -11.38 18.87 10.11
CA ARG A 251 -11.00 18.11 11.29
C ARG A 251 -11.76 16.79 11.47
N LYS A 252 -12.20 16.16 10.38
CA LYS A 252 -12.90 14.87 10.44
C LYS A 252 -11.94 13.70 10.57
N THR A 253 -12.14 12.92 11.62
CA THR A 253 -11.42 11.69 11.93
C THR A 253 -12.35 10.48 11.77
N GLY A 254 -11.89 9.29 12.13
CA GLY A 254 -12.70 8.08 12.15
C GLY A 254 -13.12 7.57 10.76
N LYS A 255 -14.12 6.69 10.77
CA LYS A 255 -14.64 6.03 9.57
C LYS A 255 -15.27 7.03 8.59
N LYS A 256 -15.07 6.77 7.30
CA LYS A 256 -15.77 7.42 6.20
C LYS A 256 -16.53 6.40 5.36
N ASP A 257 -17.74 6.78 4.98
CA ASP A 257 -18.52 6.05 3.97
C ASP A 257 -17.95 6.34 2.57
N ILE A 258 -17.20 5.37 2.05
CA ILE A 258 -16.55 5.46 0.73
C ILE A 258 -17.30 4.59 -0.26
N VAL A 259 -17.72 5.21 -1.37
CA VAL A 259 -18.28 4.51 -2.53
C VAL A 259 -17.31 4.66 -3.70
N LEU A 260 -16.83 3.52 -4.20
CA LEU A 260 -15.94 3.46 -5.37
C LEU A 260 -16.78 3.28 -6.63
N ASP A 261 -16.46 4.05 -7.67
CA ASP A 261 -17.21 4.06 -8.93
C ASP A 261 -16.82 2.90 -9.86
N GLY A 262 -15.72 2.19 -9.57
CA GLY A 262 -15.35 0.99 -10.32
C GLY A 262 -15.05 -0.18 -9.40
N CYS A 263 -15.78 -1.25 -9.63
CA CYS A 263 -15.58 -2.52 -8.97
C CYS A 263 -14.43 -3.29 -9.61
N TYR A 264 -13.81 -4.14 -8.81
CA TYR A 264 -12.97 -5.22 -9.30
C TYR A 264 -13.84 -6.45 -9.49
N PHE A 265 -13.60 -7.15 -10.59
CA PHE A 265 -14.29 -8.38 -10.96
C PHE A 265 -13.29 -9.51 -11.09
N PRO A 266 -13.70 -10.77 -10.84
CA PRO A 266 -12.87 -11.93 -11.12
C PRO A 266 -12.40 -11.95 -12.58
N PRO A 267 -11.18 -12.45 -12.87
CA PRO A 267 -10.61 -12.53 -14.22
C PRO A 267 -11.55 -13.17 -15.26
N ALA A 268 -12.41 -14.11 -14.84
CA ALA A 268 -13.40 -14.76 -15.70
C ALA A 268 -14.32 -13.78 -16.47
N HIS A 269 -14.62 -12.60 -15.92
CA HIS A 269 -15.43 -11.58 -16.61
C HIS A 269 -14.75 -11.03 -17.87
N VAL A 270 -13.42 -11.12 -17.96
CA VAL A 270 -12.67 -10.73 -19.17
C VAL A 270 -13.05 -11.63 -20.34
N GLN A 271 -13.44 -12.88 -20.08
CA GLN A 271 -13.92 -13.77 -21.13
C GLN A 271 -15.12 -13.14 -21.85
N GLU A 272 -16.15 -12.72 -21.12
CA GLU A 272 -17.33 -12.07 -21.70
C GLU A 272 -16.97 -10.79 -22.47
N LEU A 273 -16.07 -9.97 -21.91
CA LEU A 273 -15.61 -8.75 -22.54
C LEU A 273 -14.93 -9.00 -23.90
N LEU A 274 -14.08 -10.02 -23.99
CA LEU A 274 -13.36 -10.39 -25.22
C LEU A 274 -14.25 -11.17 -26.22
N HIS A 275 -15.31 -11.81 -25.75
CA HIS A 275 -16.29 -12.46 -26.62
C HIS A 275 -17.31 -11.49 -27.22
N ASN A 276 -17.42 -10.26 -26.69
CA ASN A 276 -18.29 -9.24 -27.23
C ASN A 276 -17.80 -8.70 -28.59
N ASP A 277 -18.70 -8.60 -29.57
CA ASP A 277 -18.41 -8.16 -30.95
C ASP A 277 -17.81 -6.74 -31.06
N GLY A 278 -17.91 -5.94 -30.00
CA GLY A 278 -17.38 -4.58 -29.93
C GLY A 278 -15.89 -4.43 -29.59
N VAL A 279 -15.16 -5.52 -29.35
CA VAL A 279 -13.70 -5.50 -29.11
C VAL A 279 -13.01 -6.34 -30.18
N ARG A 280 -12.16 -5.72 -31.00
CA ARG A 280 -11.41 -6.38 -32.09
C ARG A 280 -9.91 -6.17 -32.01
N ARG A 281 -9.46 -5.05 -31.42
CA ARG A 281 -8.03 -4.77 -31.20
C ARG A 281 -7.75 -4.54 -29.73
N VAL A 282 -6.88 -5.37 -29.17
CA VAL A 282 -6.45 -5.31 -27.77
C VAL A 282 -4.96 -5.01 -27.72
N LEU A 283 -4.55 -4.07 -26.85
CA LEU A 283 -3.14 -3.82 -26.56
C LEU A 283 -2.80 -4.26 -25.14
N ILE A 284 -1.76 -5.08 -24.99
CA ILE A 284 -1.29 -5.57 -23.69
C ILE A 284 0.17 -5.12 -23.47
N PRO A 285 0.46 -4.30 -22.45
CA PRO A 285 1.83 -3.88 -22.17
C PRO A 285 2.62 -4.83 -21.31
N TRP A 286 3.95 -4.76 -21.43
CA TRP A 286 4.93 -5.51 -20.61
C TRP A 286 4.78 -5.35 -19.09
N THR A 287 3.98 -4.41 -18.62
CA THR A 287 3.70 -4.21 -17.19
C THR A 287 2.61 -5.14 -16.66
N VAL A 288 1.86 -5.81 -17.55
CA VAL A 288 0.77 -6.72 -17.20
C VAL A 288 1.27 -8.16 -17.21
N ASP A 289 1.24 -8.80 -16.05
CA ASP A 289 1.54 -10.22 -15.90
C ASP A 289 0.26 -11.05 -16.13
N LEU A 290 0.10 -11.59 -17.33
CA LEU A 290 -1.08 -12.38 -17.70
C LEU A 290 -1.17 -13.71 -16.96
N VAL A 291 -0.03 -14.27 -16.53
CA VAL A 291 0.00 -15.57 -15.84
C VAL A 291 -0.45 -15.37 -14.39
N LYS A 292 0.20 -14.46 -13.66
CA LYS A 292 -0.17 -14.19 -12.26
C LYS A 292 -1.57 -13.61 -12.08
N SER A 293 -2.09 -12.89 -13.08
CA SER A 293 -3.46 -12.38 -13.05
C SER A 293 -4.52 -13.40 -13.50
N GLY A 294 -4.12 -14.61 -13.93
CA GLY A 294 -5.06 -15.62 -14.43
C GLY A 294 -5.73 -15.25 -15.75
N LEU A 295 -5.15 -14.33 -16.53
CA LEU A 295 -5.71 -13.84 -17.80
C LEU A 295 -5.13 -14.52 -19.03
N HIS A 296 -3.98 -15.20 -18.91
CA HIS A 296 -3.28 -15.83 -20.03
C HIS A 296 -4.20 -16.74 -20.85
N ASP A 297 -4.79 -17.75 -20.20
CA ASP A 297 -5.61 -18.75 -20.89
C ASP A 297 -6.93 -18.15 -21.41
N ILE A 298 -7.46 -17.15 -20.71
CA ILE A 298 -8.68 -16.43 -21.13
C ILE A 298 -8.43 -15.68 -22.45
N VAL A 299 -7.32 -14.95 -22.54
CA VAL A 299 -6.96 -14.21 -23.76
C VAL A 299 -6.63 -15.18 -24.90
N ALA A 300 -5.83 -16.23 -24.63
CA ALA A 300 -5.47 -17.23 -25.63
C ALA A 300 -6.71 -17.96 -26.20
N ALA A 301 -7.66 -18.34 -25.33
CA ALA A 301 -8.91 -18.97 -25.74
C ALA A 301 -9.76 -18.03 -26.62
N ALA A 302 -9.82 -16.74 -26.28
CA ALA A 302 -10.53 -15.74 -27.07
C ALA A 302 -9.91 -15.59 -28.47
N MET A 303 -8.57 -15.48 -28.57
CA MET A 303 -7.85 -15.39 -29.85
C MET A 303 -8.10 -16.62 -30.74
N LYS A 304 -8.10 -17.83 -30.14
CA LYS A 304 -8.37 -19.07 -30.89
C LYS A 304 -9.79 -19.13 -31.44
N LYS A 305 -10.76 -18.62 -30.68
CA LYS A 305 -12.18 -18.68 -31.05
C LYS A 305 -12.60 -17.57 -32.02
N ARG A 306 -11.93 -16.41 -31.96
CA ARG A 306 -12.25 -15.23 -32.76
C ARG A 306 -11.10 -14.87 -33.69
N SER A 307 -11.23 -15.23 -34.97
CA SER A 307 -10.25 -14.89 -36.00
C SER A 307 -10.17 -13.39 -36.32
N ASP A 308 -11.17 -12.61 -35.91
CA ASP A 308 -11.23 -11.15 -36.07
C ASP A 308 -10.59 -10.39 -34.88
N LEU A 309 -10.31 -11.07 -33.77
CA LEU A 309 -9.66 -10.49 -32.59
C LEU A 309 -8.14 -10.46 -32.79
N ARG A 310 -7.57 -9.27 -32.75
CA ARG A 310 -6.12 -9.03 -32.78
C ARG A 310 -5.63 -8.57 -31.41
N VAL A 311 -4.58 -9.22 -30.93
CA VAL A 311 -3.91 -8.87 -29.68
C VAL A 311 -2.48 -8.47 -30.00
N ASP A 312 -2.17 -7.22 -29.69
CA ASP A 312 -0.85 -6.63 -29.90
C ASP A 312 -0.17 -6.50 -28.53
N CYS A 313 1.10 -6.91 -28.43
CA CYS A 313 1.88 -6.89 -27.20
C CYS A 313 2.95 -5.79 -27.26
N LEU A 314 2.84 -4.80 -26.35
CA LEU A 314 3.78 -3.69 -26.27
C LEU A 314 5.05 -4.16 -25.56
N VAL A 315 6.16 -4.16 -26.29
CA VAL A 315 7.46 -4.66 -25.80
C VAL A 315 8.12 -3.65 -24.88
N ALA A 316 8.73 -4.14 -23.80
CA ALA A 316 9.49 -3.31 -22.88
C ALA A 316 10.64 -2.59 -23.60
N PRO A 317 10.84 -1.28 -23.36
CA PRO A 317 11.97 -0.58 -23.94
C PRO A 317 13.29 -1.09 -23.34
N PRO A 318 14.44 -0.95 -24.04
CA PRO A 318 15.70 -1.62 -23.67
C PRO A 318 16.26 -1.33 -22.28
N PHE A 319 15.83 -0.24 -21.63
CA PHE A 319 16.28 0.13 -20.28
C PHE A 319 15.40 -0.47 -19.16
N VAL A 320 14.39 -1.28 -19.52
CA VAL A 320 13.56 -2.02 -18.57
C VAL A 320 14.08 -3.44 -18.55
N GLU A 321 14.80 -3.80 -17.50
CA GLU A 321 15.45 -5.10 -17.34
C GLU A 321 14.43 -6.22 -17.08
N ASP A 322 13.40 -5.96 -16.27
CA ASP A 322 12.38 -6.95 -15.86
C ASP A 322 11.01 -6.77 -16.53
N GLY A 323 11.02 -6.44 -17.83
CA GLY A 323 9.76 -6.32 -18.57
C GLY A 323 9.09 -7.69 -18.74
N MET A 324 7.79 -7.81 -18.41
CA MET A 324 7.08 -9.08 -18.62
C MET A 324 7.01 -9.37 -20.12
N LYS A 325 7.41 -10.59 -20.49
CA LYS A 325 7.27 -11.08 -21.86
C LYS A 325 5.83 -11.52 -22.08
N CYS A 326 5.24 -11.07 -23.18
CA CYS A 326 3.96 -11.59 -23.62
C CYS A 326 4.16 -12.99 -24.18
N LEU A 327 3.62 -14.00 -23.50
CA LEU A 327 3.77 -15.43 -23.83
C LEU A 327 2.60 -15.97 -24.67
N LEU A 328 1.85 -15.09 -25.33
CA LEU A 328 0.72 -15.46 -26.17
C LEU A 328 1.16 -15.72 -27.61
N ASP A 329 0.80 -16.89 -28.13
CA ASP A 329 1.03 -17.25 -29.53
C ASP A 329 0.14 -16.44 -30.48
N GLY A 330 0.68 -16.07 -31.65
CA GLY A 330 -0.07 -15.33 -32.69
C GLY A 330 -0.33 -13.85 -32.37
N THR A 331 0.48 -13.25 -31.50
CA THR A 331 0.42 -11.81 -31.18
C THR A 331 1.41 -11.00 -32.02
N ASP A 332 1.03 -9.76 -32.34
CA ASP A 332 1.94 -8.80 -32.98
C ASP A 332 2.74 -8.03 -31.92
N SER A 333 4.03 -7.83 -32.15
CA SER A 333 4.90 -7.07 -31.24
C SER A 333 4.94 -5.58 -31.59
N VAL A 334 4.57 -4.72 -30.64
CA VAL A 334 4.61 -3.26 -30.79
C VAL A 334 5.84 -2.70 -30.09
N GLN A 335 6.81 -2.23 -30.87
CA GLN A 335 8.05 -1.66 -30.35
C GLN A 335 7.88 -0.20 -29.92
N VAL A 336 8.48 0.15 -28.79
CA VAL A 336 8.55 1.54 -28.30
C VAL A 336 9.98 2.04 -28.25
N SER A 337 10.16 3.33 -28.53
CA SER A 337 11.49 3.93 -28.54
C SER A 337 12.12 3.96 -27.14
N ALA A 338 13.43 3.78 -27.07
CA ALA A 338 14.21 4.05 -25.86
C ALA A 338 14.16 5.55 -25.46
N GLY A 339 14.08 6.45 -26.44
CA GLY A 339 14.02 7.90 -26.20
C GLY A 339 12.68 8.33 -25.61
N LYS A 340 12.69 8.99 -24.44
CA LYS A 340 11.49 9.42 -23.70
C LYS A 340 10.49 10.22 -24.56
N GLY A 341 10.96 11.22 -25.30
CA GLY A 341 10.10 12.06 -26.14
C GLY A 341 9.46 11.31 -27.31
N ARG A 342 10.26 10.50 -28.02
CA ARG A 342 9.77 9.66 -29.13
C ARG A 342 8.81 8.58 -28.64
N ARG A 343 9.07 7.99 -27.47
CA ARG A 343 8.16 7.04 -26.83
C ARG A 343 6.83 7.68 -26.47
N TRP A 344 6.86 8.88 -25.86
CA TRP A 344 5.65 9.64 -25.56
C TRP A 344 4.83 9.93 -26.83
N PHE A 345 5.50 10.37 -27.90
CA PHE A 345 4.85 10.61 -29.19
C PHE A 345 4.27 9.33 -29.81
N ASN A 346 4.96 8.19 -29.69
CA ASN A 346 4.44 6.90 -30.14
C ASN A 346 3.15 6.52 -29.40
N TYR A 347 3.05 6.76 -28.09
CA TYR A 347 1.82 6.51 -27.33
C TYR A 347 0.66 7.40 -27.77
N VAL A 348 0.93 8.69 -28.01
CA VAL A 348 -0.09 9.62 -28.51
C VAL A 348 -0.54 9.22 -29.92
N LYS A 349 0.37 8.73 -30.77
CA LYS A 349 0.02 8.20 -32.09
C LYS A 349 -0.89 6.97 -32.07
N MET A 350 -0.97 6.25 -30.94
CA MET A 350 -1.88 5.12 -30.78
C MET A 350 -3.30 5.55 -30.40
N TYR A 351 -3.59 6.84 -30.33
CA TYR A 351 -4.89 7.37 -29.92
C TYR A 351 -6.04 6.71 -30.71
N ASN A 352 -6.97 6.06 -30.00
CA ASN A 352 -8.10 5.30 -30.58
C ASN A 352 -7.69 4.22 -31.61
N HIS A 353 -6.46 3.73 -31.61
CA HIS A 353 -6.06 2.62 -32.49
C HIS A 353 -6.54 1.26 -31.98
N TYR A 354 -6.91 1.17 -30.71
CA TYR A 354 -7.36 -0.05 -30.04
C TYR A 354 -8.75 0.14 -29.45
N ASP A 355 -9.50 -0.95 -29.35
CA ASP A 355 -10.82 -0.97 -28.70
C ASP A 355 -10.67 -1.14 -27.17
N LEU A 356 -9.61 -1.84 -26.76
CA LEU A 356 -9.30 -2.16 -25.37
C LEU A 356 -7.79 -2.09 -25.13
N VAL A 357 -7.37 -1.47 -24.03
CA VAL A 357 -5.98 -1.50 -23.57
C VAL A 357 -5.90 -2.06 -22.15
N PHE A 358 -5.01 -3.02 -21.93
CA PHE A 358 -4.73 -3.53 -20.59
C PHE A 358 -3.73 -2.61 -19.90
N GLN A 359 -3.86 -2.42 -18.59
CA GLN A 359 -2.86 -1.75 -17.76
C GLN A 359 -2.72 -2.44 -16.42
N SER A 360 -1.50 -2.42 -15.87
CA SER A 360 -1.25 -2.89 -14.51
C SER A 360 -1.69 -1.82 -13.50
N ASP A 361 -2.35 -2.25 -12.42
CA ASP A 361 -2.61 -1.37 -11.29
C ASP A 361 -1.33 -0.97 -10.54
N TYR A 362 -0.33 -1.84 -10.58
CA TYR A 362 0.96 -1.63 -9.91
C TYR A 362 1.87 -0.71 -10.70
N GLN A 363 1.86 -0.83 -12.04
CA GLN A 363 2.74 -0.05 -12.93
C GLN A 363 2.00 0.44 -14.19
N PRO A 364 1.04 1.37 -14.06
CA PRO A 364 0.34 1.91 -15.22
C PRO A 364 1.24 2.83 -16.06
N ILE A 365 1.04 2.81 -17.38
CA ILE A 365 1.83 3.58 -18.35
C ILE A 365 1.00 4.78 -18.83
N LEU A 366 1.39 5.99 -18.45
CA LEU A 366 0.84 7.21 -19.06
C LEU A 366 1.67 7.63 -20.30
N PRO A 367 1.03 8.02 -21.42
CA PRO A 367 -0.41 8.18 -21.64
C PRO A 367 -1.04 6.99 -22.40
N LEU A 368 -0.64 5.75 -22.14
CA LEU A 368 -1.13 4.57 -22.88
C LEU A 368 -2.66 4.39 -22.76
N ASN A 369 -3.26 4.94 -21.72
CA ASN A 369 -4.71 5.03 -21.53
C ASN A 369 -5.43 5.84 -22.63
N LEU A 370 -4.71 6.57 -23.47
CA LEU A 370 -5.28 7.26 -24.63
C LEU A 370 -5.47 6.34 -25.85
N ALA A 371 -4.82 5.18 -25.85
CA ALA A 371 -4.79 4.26 -26.99
C ALA A 371 -6.15 3.62 -27.30
N ALA A 372 -7.02 3.53 -26.29
CA ALA A 372 -8.37 2.98 -26.39
C ALA A 372 -9.37 3.80 -25.57
N GLU A 373 -10.67 3.65 -25.86
CA GLU A 373 -11.73 4.19 -25.03
C GLU A 373 -11.90 3.38 -23.73
N LYS A 374 -11.79 2.05 -23.83
CA LYS A 374 -11.88 1.12 -22.70
C LYS A 374 -10.49 0.74 -22.21
N ILE A 375 -10.31 0.76 -20.90
CA ILE A 375 -9.05 0.43 -20.22
C ILE A 375 -9.35 -0.68 -19.21
N LEU A 376 -8.71 -1.84 -19.35
CA LEU A 376 -8.80 -2.91 -18.37
C LEU A 376 -7.61 -2.81 -17.42
N TYR A 377 -7.86 -2.34 -16.20
CA TYR A 377 -6.87 -2.39 -15.13
C TYR A 377 -6.80 -3.80 -14.55
N VAL A 378 -5.59 -4.31 -14.37
CA VAL A 378 -5.30 -5.69 -13.96
C VAL A 378 -4.41 -5.68 -12.72
N ASN A 379 -4.77 -6.52 -11.76
CA ASN A 379 -3.94 -6.88 -10.61
C ASN A 379 -4.06 -8.39 -10.33
N TYR A 380 -3.51 -8.86 -9.21
CA TYR A 380 -3.50 -10.28 -8.86
C TYR A 380 -4.83 -10.78 -8.25
N GLU A 381 -5.70 -9.88 -7.80
CA GLU A 381 -7.01 -10.20 -7.21
C GLU A 381 -8.16 -10.13 -8.24
N GLY A 382 -7.98 -9.36 -9.32
CA GLY A 382 -8.98 -9.21 -10.37
C GLY A 382 -8.72 -8.08 -11.36
N VAL A 383 -9.79 -7.66 -12.01
CA VAL A 383 -9.77 -6.65 -13.09
C VAL A 383 -10.81 -5.55 -12.89
N SER A 384 -10.51 -4.34 -13.34
CA SER A 384 -11.43 -3.21 -13.31
C SER A 384 -11.50 -2.52 -14.67
N LEU A 385 -12.68 -2.56 -15.29
CA LEU A 385 -12.93 -1.86 -16.55
C LEU A 385 -13.17 -0.38 -16.28
N ARG A 386 -12.40 0.48 -16.93
CA ARG A 386 -12.49 1.94 -16.84
C ARG A 386 -12.60 2.54 -18.23
N HIS A 387 -13.03 3.80 -18.27
CA HIS A 387 -13.06 4.59 -19.49
C HIS A 387 -11.94 5.62 -19.47
N ARG A 388 -11.43 5.93 -20.66
CA ARG A 388 -10.48 7.03 -20.85
C ARG A 388 -11.07 8.33 -20.28
N PRO A 389 -10.25 9.16 -19.60
CA PRO A 389 -10.73 10.44 -19.09
C PRO A 389 -11.17 11.38 -20.20
N THR A 390 -12.25 12.12 -19.94
CA THR A 390 -12.75 13.15 -20.85
C THR A 390 -12.01 14.48 -20.63
N THR A 391 -11.86 15.27 -21.70
CA THR A 391 -11.27 16.62 -21.63
C THR A 391 -12.01 17.51 -20.62
N LYS A 392 -13.34 17.40 -20.54
CA LYS A 392 -14.17 18.10 -19.56
C LYS A 392 -13.78 17.76 -18.12
N ASN A 393 -13.57 16.48 -17.79
CA ASN A 393 -13.17 16.05 -16.46
C ASN A 393 -11.76 16.56 -16.13
N ILE A 394 -10.83 16.46 -17.09
CA ILE A 394 -9.46 16.93 -16.93
C ILE A 394 -9.41 18.44 -16.61
N VAL A 395 -10.12 19.25 -17.40
CA VAL A 395 -10.18 20.71 -17.22
C VAL A 395 -10.83 21.08 -15.87
N ARG A 396 -11.93 20.41 -15.50
CA ARG A 396 -12.62 20.65 -14.22
C ARG A 396 -11.70 20.41 -13.04
N SER A 397 -10.93 19.32 -13.05
CA SER A 397 -10.03 18.98 -11.96
C SER A 397 -8.82 19.90 -11.90
N ILE A 398 -8.23 20.29 -13.04
CA ILE A 398 -7.15 21.30 -13.07
C ILE A 398 -7.64 22.61 -12.43
N ARG A 399 -8.87 23.02 -12.74
CA ARG A 399 -9.50 24.20 -12.10
C ARG A 399 -9.71 24.00 -10.61
N SER A 400 -10.14 22.84 -10.14
CA SER A 400 -10.30 22.57 -8.69
C SER A 400 -8.96 22.55 -7.93
N ILE A 401 -7.90 22.02 -8.55
CA ILE A 401 -6.54 21.99 -8.02
C ILE A 401 -5.97 23.43 -7.93
N GLY A 402 -6.28 24.27 -8.92
CA GLY A 402 -5.84 25.68 -9.00
C GLY A 402 -6.66 26.65 -8.14
N ALA A 403 -7.98 26.52 -8.09
CA ALA A 403 -8.87 27.38 -7.30
C ALA A 403 -8.63 27.21 -5.80
N ASN A 404 -8.41 25.98 -5.32
CA ASN A 404 -7.98 25.72 -3.94
C ASN A 404 -6.50 26.08 -3.68
N GLY A 405 -5.77 26.54 -4.70
CA GLY A 405 -4.46 27.19 -4.56
C GLY A 405 -4.59 28.71 -4.43
N ALA A 406 -5.53 29.33 -5.16
CA ALA A 406 -5.77 30.76 -5.15
C ALA A 406 -6.46 31.26 -3.86
N VAL A 407 -7.37 30.48 -3.27
CA VAL A 407 -7.96 30.82 -1.95
C VAL A 407 -6.89 30.84 -0.84
N MET A 408 -5.76 30.14 -1.01
CA MET A 408 -4.64 30.19 -0.05
C MET A 408 -3.73 31.42 -0.19
N ALA A 409 -3.83 32.18 -1.29
CA ALA A 409 -3.07 33.44 -1.44
C ALA A 409 -3.82 34.64 -0.84
N VAL A 410 -5.14 34.54 -0.67
CA VAL A 410 -5.98 35.65 -0.18
C VAL A 410 -6.20 35.61 1.33
N ASN A 411 -6.18 34.42 1.97
CA ASN A 411 -6.42 34.28 3.41
C ASN A 411 -5.14 34.15 4.26
N GLY A 412 -3.97 34.47 3.70
CA GLY A 412 -2.67 34.50 4.39
C GLY A 412 -2.35 35.85 5.03
N LYS A 413 -3.31 36.47 5.72
CA LYS A 413 -3.07 37.60 6.64
C LYS A 413 -3.91 37.39 7.89
N ILE A 414 -3.29 36.82 8.91
CA ILE A 414 -3.05 37.33 10.28
C ILE A 414 -2.47 36.17 11.08
#